data_AF-A0A428U099-F1
#
_entry.id   AF-A0A428U099-F1
#
_cell.length_a   1.000
_cell.length_b   1.000
_cell.length_c   1.000
_cell.angle_alpha   90.00
_cell.angle_beta   90.00
_cell.angle_gamma   90.00
#
_symmetry.space_group_name_H-M   'P 1'
#
loop_
_entity.id
_entity.type
_entity.pdbx_description
1 polymer ?
#
loop_
_entity_poly.entity_id
_entity_poly.type
_entity_poly.pdbx_seq_one_letter_code
_entity_poly.pdbx_strand_id
1 'polypeptide(L)'
;MHLWTFFKVDAADDSFESTIDRMIGDLKKVRDAIDDKSEGDNGDDKPWIFCDSTFLTEMKWTATALIEGTGEQDPKGRQMRKVYEGIYEVNYLEVKKRRDAASKTERAKMPLPFVPFWSEDLKAFRYDEPGDYCSKGRGSQKTNMGATDDNLQPNTLTFCPQNWGDAARYPNMFQFPDVTEEGVSLEEYTTEAMTFLHEMFHFALEVENTPDTAYLLGEIVGSIALADGATITQEQAIKNPESWTLFALACYLGERFPDYSWASTKSKLRESQV
;
A
#
# COMPACT_ATOMS: atom_id res chain seq x y z
N MET A 1 12.45 -14.48 -26.49
CA MET A 1 12.80 -13.62 -25.32
C MET A 1 11.52 -13.18 -24.63
N HIS A 2 11.31 -13.66 -23.41
CA HIS A 2 9.99 -13.72 -22.78
C HIS A 2 9.94 -12.85 -21.53
N LEU A 3 9.03 -11.86 -21.54
CA LEU A 3 8.54 -11.17 -20.35
C LEU A 3 7.14 -11.69 -20.00
N TRP A 4 6.71 -11.51 -18.75
CA TRP A 4 5.57 -12.21 -18.15
C TRP A 4 4.39 -11.25 -17.95
N THR A 5 3.17 -11.68 -18.26
CA THR A 5 1.96 -10.95 -17.82
C THR A 5 0.87 -11.87 -17.29
N PHE A 6 0.02 -11.27 -16.45
CA PHE A 6 -1.30 -11.74 -16.02
C PHE A 6 -2.15 -12.07 -17.24
N PHE A 7 -2.87 -13.20 -17.30
CA PHE A 7 -4.19 -13.32 -16.68
C PHE A 7 -4.46 -14.75 -16.20
N LYS A 8 -4.81 -14.91 -14.91
CA LYS A 8 -5.70 -16.00 -14.50
C LYS A 8 -7.11 -15.42 -14.47
N VAL A 9 -7.84 -15.60 -15.56
CA VAL A 9 -9.29 -15.38 -15.56
C VAL A 9 -9.92 -16.71 -15.96
N ASP A 10 -10.18 -17.55 -14.97
CA ASP A 10 -11.08 -18.69 -15.13
C ASP A 10 -12.50 -18.15 -14.91
N ALA A 11 -13.04 -17.42 -15.89
CA ALA A 11 -14.35 -16.79 -15.77
C ALA A 11 -15.04 -16.74 -17.15
N ALA A 12 -16.37 -16.91 -17.18
CA ALA A 12 -17.17 -16.88 -18.41
C ALA A 12 -16.96 -15.55 -19.17
N ASP A 13 -17.06 -15.53 -20.50
CA ASP A 13 -16.68 -14.37 -21.35
C ASP A 13 -17.17 -13.00 -20.82
N ASP A 14 -18.41 -12.90 -20.31
CA ASP A 14 -18.98 -11.65 -19.74
C ASP A 14 -18.24 -11.11 -18.50
N SER A 15 -17.57 -11.98 -17.74
CA SER A 15 -16.80 -11.61 -16.54
C SER A 15 -15.37 -11.19 -16.85
N PHE A 16 -14.84 -11.52 -18.04
CA PHE A 16 -13.54 -11.06 -18.49
C PHE A 16 -13.61 -9.60 -18.98
N GLU A 17 -14.55 -9.28 -19.87
CA GLU A 17 -14.74 -7.91 -20.37
C GLU A 17 -15.02 -6.94 -19.21
N SER A 18 -15.91 -7.32 -18.29
CA SER A 18 -16.21 -6.49 -17.10
C SER A 18 -15.02 -6.34 -16.14
N THR A 19 -14.11 -7.32 -16.07
CA THR A 19 -12.87 -7.18 -15.29
C THR A 19 -11.96 -6.15 -15.94
N ILE A 20 -11.68 -6.28 -17.25
CA ILE A 20 -10.82 -5.35 -18.01
C ILE A 20 -11.40 -3.93 -18.00
N ASP A 21 -12.70 -3.77 -18.18
CA ASP A 21 -13.35 -2.46 -18.13
C ASP A 21 -13.19 -1.80 -16.75
N ARG A 22 -13.30 -2.58 -15.68
CA ARG A 22 -12.99 -2.12 -14.32
C ARG A 22 -11.52 -1.72 -14.20
N MET A 23 -10.59 -2.55 -14.70
CA MET A 23 -9.14 -2.24 -14.71
C MET A 23 -8.87 -0.87 -15.34
N ILE A 24 -9.47 -0.64 -16.52
CA ILE A 24 -9.33 0.60 -17.27
C ILE A 24 -9.99 1.76 -16.53
N GLY A 25 -11.16 1.55 -15.91
CA GLY A 25 -11.85 2.55 -15.11
C GLY A 25 -11.03 3.01 -13.91
N ASP A 26 -10.43 2.07 -13.20
CA ASP A 26 -9.61 2.33 -12.02
C ASP A 26 -8.29 3.06 -12.40
N LEU A 27 -7.65 2.66 -13.50
CA LEU A 27 -6.49 3.39 -14.07
C LEU A 27 -6.85 4.83 -14.47
N LYS A 28 -8.04 5.06 -15.04
CA LYS A 28 -8.50 6.41 -15.38
C LYS A 28 -8.70 7.28 -14.13
N LYS A 29 -9.30 6.73 -13.06
CA LYS A 29 -9.45 7.47 -11.79
C LYS A 29 -8.10 7.88 -11.20
N VAL A 30 -7.13 6.97 -11.19
CA VAL A 30 -5.76 7.29 -10.75
C VAL A 30 -5.15 8.38 -11.62
N ARG A 31 -5.23 8.26 -12.94
CA ARG A 31 -4.76 9.32 -13.85
C ARG A 31 -5.43 10.64 -13.55
N ASP A 32 -6.75 10.66 -13.38
CA ASP A 32 -7.52 11.89 -13.16
C ASP A 32 -7.19 12.53 -11.81
N ALA A 33 -6.91 11.72 -10.79
CA ALA A 33 -6.39 12.15 -9.49
C ALA A 33 -4.97 12.75 -9.58
N ILE A 34 -4.10 12.20 -10.43
CA ILE A 34 -2.77 12.76 -10.70
C ILE A 34 -2.87 14.07 -11.50
N ASP A 35 -3.70 14.10 -12.54
CA ASP A 35 -3.81 15.19 -13.52
C ASP A 35 -4.69 16.35 -13.04
N ASP A 36 -5.32 16.26 -11.87
CA ASP A 36 -6.23 17.29 -11.32
C ASP A 36 -7.46 17.55 -12.20
N LYS A 37 -7.92 16.49 -12.89
CA LYS A 37 -9.09 16.54 -13.79
C LYS A 37 -10.35 15.95 -13.17
N SER A 38 -10.32 15.62 -11.87
CA SER A 38 -11.55 15.32 -11.13
C SER A 38 -12.49 16.51 -11.26
N GLU A 39 -13.61 16.33 -11.96
CA GLU A 39 -14.59 17.38 -12.19
C GLU A 39 -15.20 17.82 -10.85
N GLY A 40 -14.71 18.94 -10.33
CA GLY A 40 -15.41 19.78 -9.36
C GLY A 40 -15.22 19.41 -7.90
N ASP A 41 -14.11 19.83 -7.30
CA ASP A 41 -14.17 20.56 -6.03
C ASP A 41 -12.92 21.42 -5.81
N ASN A 42 -13.01 22.36 -4.89
CA ASN A 42 -12.07 23.46 -4.71
C ASN A 42 -10.70 23.01 -4.18
N GLY A 43 -9.79 22.58 -5.05
CA GLY A 43 -8.33 22.76 -4.91
C GLY A 43 -7.57 22.07 -3.77
N ASP A 44 -8.22 21.37 -2.83
CA ASP A 44 -7.59 20.75 -1.65
C ASP A 44 -7.62 19.20 -1.66
N ASP A 45 -8.07 18.57 -2.74
CA ASP A 45 -8.22 17.10 -2.82
C ASP A 45 -6.91 16.33 -3.06
N LYS A 46 -5.75 17.01 -3.24
CA LYS A 46 -4.49 16.30 -3.46
C LYS A 46 -3.89 15.80 -2.15
N PRO A 47 -3.31 14.59 -2.16
CA PRO A 47 -2.67 14.09 -0.97
C PRO A 47 -1.41 14.89 -0.65
N TRP A 48 -1.15 15.10 0.64
CA TRP A 48 0.14 15.60 1.08
C TRP A 48 1.17 14.48 1.02
N ILE A 49 2.32 14.76 0.39
CA ILE A 49 3.38 13.76 0.19
C ILE A 49 4.54 14.03 1.16
N PHE A 50 4.90 13.02 1.94
CA PHE A 50 6.01 13.03 2.88
C PHE A 50 7.03 11.94 2.53
N CYS A 51 8.31 12.18 2.84
CA CYS A 51 9.42 11.25 2.56
C CYS A 51 9.85 10.41 3.77
N ASP A 52 9.18 10.58 4.90
CA ASP A 52 9.29 9.73 6.09
C ASP A 52 8.08 10.01 7.01
N SER A 53 8.00 9.34 8.16
CA SER A 53 6.93 9.60 9.14
C SER A 53 7.30 10.62 10.21
N THR A 54 8.33 11.45 10.01
CA THR A 54 8.78 12.44 11.01
C THR A 54 7.85 13.64 11.13
N PHE A 55 6.94 13.83 10.16
CA PHE A 55 5.82 14.78 10.25
C PHE A 55 4.82 14.43 11.38
N LEU A 56 4.90 13.22 11.93
CA LEU A 56 4.09 12.74 13.05
C LEU A 56 4.93 12.64 14.33
N THR A 57 4.43 13.24 15.41
CA THR A 57 5.05 13.16 16.75
C THR A 57 4.23 12.25 17.66
N GLU A 58 4.81 11.16 18.15
CA GLU A 58 4.15 10.28 19.14
C GLU A 58 3.84 11.04 20.44
N MET A 59 2.58 11.00 20.85
CA MET A 59 2.07 11.67 22.03
C MET A 59 1.69 10.65 23.11
N LYS A 60 1.83 11.04 24.38
CA LYS A 60 1.35 10.21 25.50
C LYS A 60 -0.14 10.43 25.70
N TRP A 61 -0.88 9.36 26.01
CA TRP A 61 -2.28 9.43 26.45
C TRP A 61 -2.50 10.32 27.69
N THR A 62 -1.46 10.57 28.48
CA THR A 62 -1.47 11.47 29.64
C THR A 62 -1.07 12.92 29.34
N ALA A 63 -0.65 13.22 28.11
CA ALA A 63 -0.36 14.59 27.68
C ALA A 63 -1.65 15.41 27.62
N THR A 64 -1.52 16.74 27.77
CA THR A 64 -2.60 17.68 27.48
C THR A 64 -3.02 17.53 26.02
N ALA A 65 -4.32 17.49 25.77
CA ALA A 65 -4.85 17.39 24.42
C ALA A 65 -4.58 18.67 23.63
N LEU A 66 -4.36 18.51 22.33
CA LEU A 66 -4.30 19.60 21.38
C LEU A 66 -5.64 19.69 20.65
N ILE A 67 -6.01 20.90 20.24
CA ILE A 67 -7.22 21.16 19.47
C ILE A 67 -6.88 20.99 17.99
N GLU A 68 -7.57 20.06 17.32
CA GLU A 68 -7.42 19.87 15.88
C GLU A 68 -7.78 21.14 15.09
N GLY A 69 -7.07 21.38 13.99
CA GLY A 69 -7.16 22.59 13.18
C GLY A 69 -6.38 23.80 13.72
N THR A 70 -5.99 23.83 15.01
CA THR A 70 -5.23 24.96 15.59
C THR A 70 -3.89 24.55 16.20
N GLY A 71 -3.81 23.36 16.80
CA GLY A 71 -2.65 22.92 17.59
C GLY A 71 -2.53 23.59 18.96
N GLU A 72 -3.50 24.41 19.36
CA GLU A 72 -3.53 24.99 20.71
C GLU A 72 -3.85 23.92 21.75
N GLN A 73 -3.36 24.11 22.98
CA GLN A 73 -3.71 23.22 24.09
C GLN A 73 -5.19 23.35 24.44
N ASP A 74 -5.83 22.24 24.82
CA ASP A 74 -7.21 22.25 25.32
C ASP A 74 -7.33 23.26 26.47
N PRO A 75 -8.27 24.24 26.40
CA PRO A 75 -8.34 25.35 27.34
C PRO A 75 -8.73 24.93 28.76
N LYS A 76 -9.25 23.71 28.91
CA LYS A 76 -9.58 23.12 30.22
C LYS A 76 -8.44 22.24 30.73
N GLY A 77 -7.31 22.17 30.03
CA GLY A 77 -6.16 21.34 30.38
C GLY A 77 -6.48 19.84 30.36
N ARG A 78 -7.49 19.41 29.60
CA ARG A 78 -7.87 17.99 29.57
C ARG A 78 -6.78 17.16 28.90
N GLN A 79 -6.59 15.94 29.40
CA GLN A 79 -5.64 14.99 28.84
C GLN A 79 -6.22 14.25 27.63
N MET A 80 -5.36 13.80 26.72
CA MET A 80 -5.73 13.03 25.52
C MET A 80 -6.69 11.87 25.81
N ARG A 81 -6.40 11.06 26.83
CA ARG A 81 -7.26 9.93 27.25
C ARG A 81 -8.68 10.31 27.68
N LYS A 82 -8.91 11.58 28.01
CA LYS A 82 -10.23 12.11 28.39
C LYS A 82 -10.95 12.81 27.26
N VAL A 83 -10.22 13.37 26.30
CA VAL A 83 -10.82 13.94 25.10
C VAL A 83 -11.23 12.83 24.13
N TYR A 84 -10.41 11.78 24.02
CA TYR A 84 -10.60 10.65 23.11
C TYR A 84 -10.85 9.35 23.87
N GLU A 85 -11.78 9.39 24.84
CA GLU A 85 -12.02 8.28 25.78
C GLU A 85 -12.41 6.97 25.08
N GLY A 86 -13.24 7.02 24.02
CA GLY A 86 -13.63 5.83 23.27
C GLY A 86 -12.46 5.11 22.60
N ILE A 87 -11.56 5.87 21.93
CA ILE A 87 -10.35 5.31 21.32
C ILE A 87 -9.42 4.75 22.40
N TYR A 88 -9.24 5.50 23.49
CA TYR A 88 -8.37 5.10 24.58
C TYR A 88 -8.84 3.82 25.29
N GLU A 89 -10.14 3.69 25.57
CA GLU A 89 -10.70 2.53 26.27
C GLU A 89 -10.65 1.28 25.39
N VAL A 90 -11.25 1.35 24.21
CA VAL A 90 -11.43 0.18 23.34
C VAL A 90 -10.11 -0.24 22.68
N ASN A 91 -9.36 0.71 22.12
CA ASN A 91 -8.14 0.37 21.42
C ASN A 91 -6.98 0.20 22.41
N TYR A 92 -6.65 1.22 23.21
CA TYR A 92 -5.43 1.17 24.02
C TYR A 92 -5.56 0.24 25.24
N LEU A 93 -6.56 0.44 26.10
CA LEU A 93 -6.67 -0.31 27.36
C LEU A 93 -7.07 -1.77 27.15
N GLU A 94 -8.10 -2.05 26.36
CA GLU A 94 -8.56 -3.44 26.16
C GLU A 94 -7.54 -4.28 25.40
N VAL A 95 -6.94 -3.75 24.31
CA VAL A 95 -5.89 -4.48 23.58
C VAL A 95 -4.69 -4.72 24.50
N LYS A 96 -4.23 -3.70 25.24
CA LYS A 96 -3.12 -3.86 26.19
C LYS A 96 -3.42 -4.93 27.24
N LYS A 97 -4.60 -4.89 27.85
CA LYS A 97 -5.03 -5.88 28.85
C LYS A 97 -5.05 -7.30 28.27
N ARG A 98 -5.60 -7.48 27.06
CA ARG A 98 -5.63 -8.76 26.37
C ARG A 98 -4.22 -9.27 26.06
N ARG A 99 -3.33 -8.40 25.58
CA ARG A 99 -1.92 -8.74 25.29
C ARG A 99 -1.16 -9.13 26.55
N ASP A 100 -1.36 -8.40 27.65
CA ASP A 100 -0.69 -8.66 28.92
C ASP A 100 -1.09 -10.04 29.49
N ALA A 101 -2.32 -10.47 29.27
CA ALA A 101 -2.82 -11.79 29.65
C ALA A 101 -2.43 -12.93 28.69
N ALA A 102 -2.02 -12.63 27.46
CA ALA A 102 -1.69 -13.61 26.42
C ALA A 102 -0.28 -14.19 26.58
N SER A 103 -0.09 -15.44 26.13
CA SER A 103 1.24 -16.06 26.04
C SER A 103 2.14 -15.32 25.05
N LYS A 104 3.45 -15.56 25.10
CA LYS A 104 4.42 -14.96 24.17
C LYS A 104 4.07 -15.26 22.70
N THR A 105 3.64 -16.48 22.41
CA THR A 105 3.29 -16.93 21.05
C THR A 105 2.00 -16.26 20.56
N GLU A 106 1.00 -16.11 21.43
CA GLU A 106 -0.25 -15.43 21.09
C GLU A 106 -0.03 -13.93 20.90
N ARG A 107 0.74 -13.30 21.80
CA ARG A 107 1.06 -11.87 21.75
C ARG A 107 1.77 -11.46 20.45
N ALA A 108 2.57 -12.36 19.88
CA ALA A 108 3.25 -12.14 18.59
C ALA A 108 2.29 -12.05 17.40
N LYS A 109 1.05 -12.55 17.54
CA LYS A 109 0.02 -12.53 16.49
C LYS A 109 -1.08 -11.51 16.74
N MET A 110 -1.01 -10.78 17.87
CA MET A 110 -2.01 -9.79 18.25
C MET A 110 -1.56 -8.39 17.80
N PRO A 111 -2.50 -7.49 17.47
CA PRO A 111 -2.18 -6.10 17.15
C PRO A 111 -1.59 -5.39 18.37
N LEU A 112 -0.76 -4.37 18.16
CA LEU A 112 -0.29 -3.48 19.23
C LEU A 112 -1.40 -2.47 19.58
N PRO A 113 -1.46 -1.98 20.84
CA PRO A 113 -2.38 -0.91 21.21
C PRO A 113 -1.93 0.40 20.56
N PHE A 114 -2.85 1.11 19.92
CA PHE A 114 -2.56 2.35 19.22
C PHE A 114 -2.32 3.51 20.19
N VAL A 115 -1.44 4.42 19.77
CA VAL A 115 -1.09 5.65 20.47
C VAL A 115 -1.38 6.86 19.57
N PRO A 116 -1.66 8.04 20.16
CA PRO A 116 -1.89 9.23 19.37
C PRO A 116 -0.57 9.76 18.79
N PHE A 117 -0.59 10.10 17.52
CA PHE A 117 0.45 10.83 16.81
C PHE A 117 -0.10 12.18 16.37
N TRP A 118 0.62 13.25 16.65
CA TRP A 118 0.25 14.60 16.26
C TRP A 118 0.98 15.03 14.98
N SER A 119 0.23 15.50 13.99
CA SER A 119 0.78 16.21 12.84
C SER A 119 0.73 17.71 13.08
N GLU A 120 1.90 18.34 13.16
CA GLU A 120 1.98 19.81 13.30
C GLU A 120 1.59 20.50 12.00
N ASP A 121 1.84 19.90 10.84
CA ASP A 121 1.52 20.48 9.54
C ASP A 121 0.01 20.46 9.27
N LEU A 122 -0.65 19.34 9.58
CA LEU A 122 -2.09 19.16 9.34
C LEU A 122 -2.96 19.59 10.53
N LYS A 123 -2.35 19.86 11.69
CA LYS A 123 -3.04 20.11 12.96
C LYS A 123 -4.07 19.02 13.30
N ALA A 124 -3.71 17.76 13.11
CA ALA A 124 -4.61 16.62 13.29
C ALA A 124 -3.93 15.45 14.01
N PHE A 125 -4.74 14.60 14.63
CA PHE A 125 -4.27 13.34 15.22
C PHE A 125 -4.43 12.15 14.27
N ARG A 126 -3.40 11.32 14.23
CA ARG A 126 -3.47 9.94 13.73
C ARG A 126 -3.36 8.98 14.91
N TYR A 127 -4.04 7.83 14.87
CA TYR A 127 -3.91 6.78 15.89
C TYR A 127 -3.36 5.52 15.25
N ASP A 128 -2.18 5.08 15.68
CA ASP A 128 -1.49 3.93 15.09
C ASP A 128 -0.61 3.21 16.13
N GLU A 129 -0.10 2.02 15.82
CA GLU A 129 0.87 1.30 16.62
C GLU A 129 2.12 2.17 16.87
N PRO A 130 2.71 2.11 18.08
CA PRO A 130 3.91 2.87 18.43
C PRO A 130 5.09 2.61 17.50
N GLY A 131 5.93 3.63 17.33
CA GLY A 131 7.13 3.59 16.47
C GLY A 131 7.00 4.41 15.19
N ASP A 132 8.07 4.41 14.41
CA ASP A 132 8.15 5.08 13.10
C ASP A 132 7.68 4.13 12.01
N TYR A 133 6.74 4.56 11.18
CA TYR A 133 6.17 3.78 10.09
C TYR A 133 7.24 3.22 9.15
N CYS A 134 8.25 4.02 8.81
CA CYS A 134 9.35 3.58 7.96
C CYS A 134 10.35 2.68 8.70
N SER A 135 10.35 2.68 10.03
CA SER A 135 11.21 1.84 10.87
C SER A 135 10.49 0.61 11.46
N LYS A 136 9.18 0.44 11.24
CA LYS A 136 8.38 -0.74 11.59
C LYS A 136 8.88 -1.95 10.77
N GLY A 137 10.05 -2.49 11.16
CA GLY A 137 10.77 -3.52 10.42
C GLY A 137 12.10 -3.98 11.02
N ARG A 138 12.58 -3.42 12.15
CA ARG A 138 13.72 -4.03 12.86
C ARG A 138 13.27 -5.29 13.61
N GLY A 139 13.14 -6.40 12.88
CA GLY A 139 12.85 -7.74 13.40
C GLY A 139 11.84 -8.55 12.59
N SER A 140 11.05 -7.91 11.73
CA SER A 140 10.22 -8.53 10.69
C SER A 140 10.88 -8.25 9.34
N GLN A 141 11.06 -9.28 8.50
CA GLN A 141 11.88 -9.22 7.27
C GLN A 141 11.39 -8.27 6.16
N LYS A 142 10.39 -7.42 6.41
CA LYS A 142 9.88 -6.44 5.43
C LYS A 142 9.72 -5.08 6.11
N THR A 143 10.42 -4.07 5.60
CA THR A 143 10.25 -2.66 5.91
C THR A 143 9.30 -2.04 4.91
N ASN A 144 8.43 -1.13 5.35
CA ASN A 144 7.46 -0.46 4.49
C ASN A 144 8.12 0.47 3.46
N MET A 145 7.59 0.53 2.24
CA MET A 145 8.12 1.39 1.16
C MET A 145 7.28 2.65 0.93
N GLY A 146 5.98 2.57 1.21
CA GLY A 146 5.00 3.64 1.05
C GLY A 146 3.71 3.28 1.78
N ALA A 147 2.95 4.29 2.20
CA ALA A 147 1.59 4.15 2.69
C ALA A 147 0.74 5.35 2.31
N THR A 148 -0.55 5.06 2.15
CA THR A 148 -1.63 6.03 2.07
C THR A 148 -2.38 6.05 3.40
N ASP A 149 -2.57 7.24 3.97
CA ASP A 149 -3.37 7.45 5.18
C ASP A 149 -4.56 8.35 4.84
N ASP A 150 -5.75 7.75 4.87
CA ASP A 150 -7.05 8.38 4.64
C ASP A 150 -7.72 8.89 5.93
N ASN A 151 -7.06 8.73 7.08
CA ASN A 151 -7.56 9.20 8.39
C ASN A 151 -7.08 10.63 8.72
N LEU A 152 -6.23 11.21 7.86
CA LEU A 152 -5.79 12.60 7.95
C LEU A 152 -6.47 13.42 6.86
N GLN A 153 -6.67 14.71 7.11
CA GLN A 153 -7.31 15.62 6.16
C GLN A 153 -6.41 16.82 5.87
N PRO A 154 -5.98 17.01 4.61
CA PRO A 154 -6.15 16.10 3.47
C PRO A 154 -5.43 14.75 3.68
N ASN A 155 -5.80 13.75 2.88
CA ASN A 155 -5.16 12.43 2.88
C ASN A 155 -3.63 12.58 2.71
N THR A 156 -2.86 11.65 3.24
CA THR A 156 -1.40 11.71 3.14
C THR A 156 -0.82 10.49 2.47
N LEU A 157 0.25 10.70 1.72
CA LEU A 157 1.12 9.69 1.17
C LEU A 157 2.46 9.79 1.88
N THR A 158 2.87 8.73 2.57
CA THR A 158 4.17 8.66 3.24
C THR A 158 5.04 7.64 2.54
N PHE A 159 6.09 8.09 1.86
CA PHE A 159 7.10 7.23 1.26
C PHE A 159 8.26 7.02 2.21
N CYS A 160 8.93 5.88 2.08
CA CYS A 160 10.13 5.54 2.86
C CYS A 160 11.32 5.28 1.92
N PRO A 161 11.92 6.30 1.29
CA PRO A 161 12.99 6.12 0.31
C PRO A 161 14.20 5.34 0.83
N GLN A 162 14.49 5.45 2.13
CA GLN A 162 15.53 4.68 2.81
C GLN A 162 15.32 3.15 2.77
N ASN A 163 14.08 2.71 2.54
CA ASN A 163 13.70 1.30 2.46
C ASN A 163 13.61 0.81 1.01
N TRP A 164 13.75 1.68 0.00
CA TRP A 164 13.64 1.28 -1.40
C TRP A 164 14.81 0.40 -1.88
N GLY A 165 15.99 0.51 -1.24
CA GLY A 165 17.10 -0.46 -1.29
C GLY A 165 17.30 -1.20 -2.63
N ASP A 166 17.49 -2.53 -2.56
CA ASP A 166 17.57 -3.43 -3.73
C ASP A 166 16.19 -3.70 -4.38
N ALA A 167 15.08 -3.20 -3.80
CA ALA A 167 13.73 -3.43 -4.29
C ALA A 167 13.40 -2.55 -5.52
N ALA A 168 13.94 -1.34 -5.57
CA ALA A 168 13.97 -0.51 -6.77
C ALA A 168 15.26 -0.78 -7.56
N ARG A 169 15.19 -1.76 -8.47
CA ARG A 169 16.37 -2.23 -9.23
C ARG A 169 16.90 -1.20 -10.22
N TYR A 170 16.03 -0.29 -10.65
CA TYR A 170 16.38 0.78 -11.57
C TYR A 170 15.93 2.14 -11.05
N PRO A 171 16.71 3.21 -11.28
CA PRO A 171 16.36 4.54 -10.79
C PRO A 171 15.09 5.14 -11.41
N ASN A 172 14.75 4.73 -12.65
CA ASN A 172 13.52 5.14 -13.33
C ASN A 172 13.19 4.22 -14.50
N MET A 173 11.97 4.37 -15.02
CA MET A 173 11.44 3.56 -16.12
C MET A 173 12.16 3.75 -17.47
N PHE A 174 12.96 4.80 -17.64
CA PHE A 174 13.69 5.05 -18.89
C PHE A 174 15.04 4.33 -18.95
N GLN A 175 15.53 3.84 -17.81
CA GLN A 175 16.84 3.21 -17.64
C GLN A 175 16.77 1.69 -17.53
N PHE A 176 15.65 1.08 -17.93
CA PHE A 176 15.57 -0.37 -18.05
C PHE A 176 16.57 -0.87 -19.10
N PRO A 177 17.37 -1.91 -18.77
CA PRO A 177 18.18 -2.58 -19.77
C PRO A 177 17.27 -3.29 -20.78
N ASP A 178 17.84 -3.61 -21.93
CA ASP A 178 17.20 -4.57 -22.82
C ASP A 178 17.03 -5.89 -22.07
N VAL A 179 15.87 -6.53 -22.22
CA VAL A 179 15.76 -7.93 -21.84
C VAL A 179 16.71 -8.68 -22.76
N THR A 180 17.58 -9.53 -22.23
CA THR A 180 18.54 -10.31 -23.05
C THR A 180 18.38 -11.81 -22.88
N GLU A 181 17.53 -12.24 -21.95
CA GLU A 181 17.33 -13.65 -21.60
C GLU A 181 15.85 -14.03 -21.56
N GLU A 182 15.56 -15.30 -21.85
CA GLU A 182 14.21 -15.84 -21.75
C GLU A 182 13.83 -16.16 -20.31
N GLY A 183 12.60 -15.79 -19.92
CA GLY A 183 12.04 -16.18 -18.64
C GLY A 183 12.43 -15.26 -17.47
N VAL A 184 12.89 -14.04 -17.74
CA VAL A 184 13.16 -12.98 -16.75
C VAL A 184 11.84 -12.42 -16.21
N SER A 185 11.60 -12.48 -14.90
CA SER A 185 10.35 -11.98 -14.27
C SER A 185 10.18 -10.48 -14.53
N LEU A 186 8.94 -10.02 -14.69
CA LEU A 186 8.67 -8.58 -14.83
C LEU A 186 9.04 -7.82 -13.54
N GLU A 187 9.02 -8.50 -12.39
CA GLU A 187 9.47 -7.96 -11.09
C GLU A 187 10.95 -7.55 -11.10
N GLU A 188 11.73 -8.04 -12.06
CA GLU A 188 13.12 -7.63 -12.22
C GLU A 188 13.24 -6.17 -12.73
N TYR A 189 12.13 -5.58 -13.19
CA TYR A 189 12.02 -4.23 -13.74
C TYR A 189 11.29 -3.25 -12.81
N THR A 190 11.23 -3.54 -11.51
CA THR A 190 10.61 -2.65 -10.53
C THR A 190 11.41 -1.36 -10.30
N THR A 191 10.69 -0.25 -10.06
CA THR A 191 11.27 1.07 -9.78
C THR A 191 10.56 1.74 -8.61
N GLU A 192 11.16 2.78 -8.04
CA GLU A 192 10.53 3.62 -7.00
C GLU A 192 9.18 4.20 -7.46
N ALA A 193 9.05 4.52 -8.75
CA ALA A 193 7.81 5.04 -9.34
C ALA A 193 6.64 4.04 -9.26
N MET A 194 6.93 2.73 -9.12
CA MET A 194 5.88 1.73 -8.92
C MET A 194 5.29 1.79 -7.52
N THR A 195 6.08 2.08 -6.49
CA THR A 195 5.56 2.35 -5.14
C THR A 195 4.67 3.59 -5.17
N PHE A 196 5.08 4.66 -5.87
CA PHE A 196 4.22 5.83 -6.04
C PHE A 196 2.89 5.46 -6.71
N LEU A 197 2.92 4.71 -7.82
CA LEU A 197 1.72 4.30 -8.53
C LEU A 197 0.81 3.41 -7.66
N HIS A 198 1.39 2.47 -6.91
CA HIS A 198 0.69 1.63 -5.95
C HIS A 198 -0.09 2.48 -4.95
N GLU A 199 0.56 3.43 -4.29
CA GLU A 199 -0.11 4.29 -3.30
C GLU A 199 -1.17 5.20 -3.93
N MET A 200 -0.97 5.64 -5.17
CA MET A 200 -1.99 6.41 -5.88
C MET A 200 -3.29 5.61 -6.12
N PHE A 201 -3.24 4.27 -6.21
CA PHE A 201 -4.46 3.46 -6.24
C PHE A 201 -5.20 3.51 -4.91
N HIS A 202 -4.50 3.37 -3.78
CA HIS A 202 -5.13 3.53 -2.47
C HIS A 202 -5.76 4.91 -2.30
N PHE A 203 -5.05 5.96 -2.74
CA PHE A 203 -5.57 7.32 -2.66
C PHE A 203 -6.81 7.52 -3.54
N ALA A 204 -6.75 7.14 -4.82
CA ALA A 204 -7.82 7.43 -5.78
C ALA A 204 -9.04 6.50 -5.65
N LEU A 205 -8.86 5.30 -5.08
CA LEU A 205 -9.91 4.29 -4.96
C LEU A 205 -10.31 3.99 -3.51
N GLU A 206 -9.68 4.66 -2.54
CA GLU A 206 -9.82 4.45 -1.09
C GLU A 206 -9.14 3.17 -0.59
N VAL A 207 -8.52 3.24 0.59
CA VAL A 207 -7.75 2.15 1.21
C VAL A 207 -8.62 0.90 1.44
N GLU A 208 -9.88 1.08 1.86
CA GLU A 208 -10.81 -0.03 2.10
C GLU A 208 -11.09 -0.86 0.84
N ASN A 209 -11.12 -0.23 -0.34
CA ASN A 209 -11.41 -0.91 -1.61
C ASN A 209 -10.15 -1.52 -2.25
N THR A 210 -8.97 -1.21 -1.70
CA THR A 210 -7.68 -1.54 -2.29
C THR A 210 -6.75 -2.28 -1.33
N PRO A 211 -7.13 -3.42 -0.74
CA PRO A 211 -6.30 -4.10 0.24
C PRO A 211 -4.98 -4.64 -0.34
N ASP A 212 -3.89 -4.45 0.40
CA ASP A 212 -2.58 -5.07 0.16
C ASP A 212 -2.57 -6.57 0.42
N THR A 213 -3.13 -7.31 -0.52
CA THR A 213 -3.29 -8.76 -0.38
C THR A 213 -2.04 -9.52 -0.81
N ALA A 214 -1.34 -9.04 -1.84
CA ALA A 214 -0.17 -9.71 -2.40
C ALA A 214 0.79 -8.71 -3.04
N TYR A 215 2.08 -8.99 -2.93
CA TYR A 215 3.16 -8.11 -3.41
C TYR A 215 3.97 -8.74 -4.54
N LEU A 216 3.99 -10.07 -4.63
CA LEU A 216 4.75 -10.77 -5.67
C LEU A 216 3.82 -11.20 -6.81
N LEU A 217 4.28 -11.11 -8.04
CA LEU A 217 3.63 -11.63 -9.24
C LEU A 217 3.18 -13.07 -9.04
N GLY A 218 4.04 -13.89 -8.43
CA GLY A 218 3.75 -15.28 -8.15
C GLY A 218 2.56 -15.49 -7.20
N GLU A 219 2.43 -14.63 -6.19
CA GLU A 219 1.29 -14.59 -5.27
C GLU A 219 0.02 -14.15 -6.01
N ILE A 220 0.08 -13.05 -6.76
CA ILE A 220 -1.08 -12.43 -7.42
C ILE A 220 -1.69 -13.35 -8.50
N VAL A 221 -0.88 -14.13 -9.22
CA VAL A 221 -1.39 -15.12 -10.19
C VAL A 221 -1.82 -16.44 -9.55
N GLY A 222 -1.63 -16.59 -8.24
CA GLY A 222 -1.93 -17.80 -7.48
C GLY A 222 -1.00 -18.98 -7.78
N SER A 223 0.25 -18.71 -8.18
CA SER A 223 1.29 -19.74 -8.35
C SER A 223 2.10 -20.00 -7.08
N ILE A 224 2.13 -19.03 -6.18
CA ILE A 224 2.75 -19.08 -4.86
C ILE A 224 1.65 -18.76 -3.83
N ALA A 225 1.68 -19.43 -2.69
CA ALA A 225 0.75 -19.14 -1.61
C ALA A 225 1.09 -17.80 -0.93
N LEU A 226 0.06 -17.13 -0.42
CA LEU A 226 0.19 -15.96 0.43
C LEU A 226 0.91 -16.32 1.74
N ALA A 227 1.28 -15.30 2.52
CA ALA A 227 1.98 -15.49 3.79
C ALA A 227 1.23 -16.38 4.82
N ASP A 228 -0.11 -16.46 4.71
CA ASP A 228 -0.96 -17.32 5.54
C ASP A 228 -1.16 -18.74 4.97
N GLY A 229 -0.56 -19.04 3.82
CA GLY A 229 -0.69 -20.31 3.10
C GLY A 229 -1.89 -20.41 2.17
N ALA A 230 -2.74 -19.38 2.08
CA ALA A 230 -3.88 -19.36 1.16
C ALA A 230 -3.43 -19.06 -0.28
N THR A 231 -4.29 -19.38 -1.25
CA THR A 231 -4.13 -18.90 -2.63
C THR A 231 -5.01 -17.67 -2.81
N ILE A 232 -4.49 -16.63 -3.45
CA ILE A 232 -5.26 -15.43 -3.75
C ILE A 232 -6.49 -15.76 -4.61
N THR A 233 -7.61 -15.10 -4.34
CA THR A 233 -8.82 -15.16 -5.18
C THR A 233 -8.76 -14.11 -6.30
N GLN A 234 -9.59 -14.28 -7.33
CA GLN A 234 -9.73 -13.26 -8.37
C GLN A 234 -10.21 -11.92 -7.79
N GLU A 235 -11.16 -11.94 -6.85
CA GLU A 235 -11.66 -10.71 -6.22
C GLU A 235 -10.58 -9.97 -5.45
N GLN A 236 -9.71 -10.70 -4.76
CA GLN A 236 -8.54 -10.13 -4.08
C GLN A 236 -7.56 -9.55 -5.10
N ALA A 237 -7.23 -10.30 -6.16
CA ALA A 237 -6.29 -9.84 -7.18
C ALA A 237 -6.74 -8.55 -7.88
N ILE A 238 -8.03 -8.41 -8.21
CA ILE A 238 -8.58 -7.21 -8.86
C ILE A 238 -8.77 -6.02 -7.92
N LYS A 239 -8.64 -6.22 -6.61
CA LYS A 239 -8.67 -5.12 -5.62
C LYS A 239 -7.27 -4.74 -5.15
N ASN A 240 -6.29 -5.59 -5.36
CA ASN A 240 -4.91 -5.40 -4.91
C ASN A 240 -4.13 -4.39 -5.79
N PRO A 241 -3.62 -3.27 -5.23
CA PRO A 241 -2.87 -2.26 -5.99
C PRO A 241 -1.68 -2.80 -6.78
N GLU A 242 -0.94 -3.74 -6.22
CA GLU A 242 0.24 -4.30 -6.88
C GLU A 242 -0.10 -4.99 -8.21
N SER A 243 -1.31 -5.56 -8.32
CA SER A 243 -1.80 -6.14 -9.59
C SER A 243 -1.86 -5.09 -10.70
N TRP A 244 -2.32 -3.89 -10.37
CA TRP A 244 -2.44 -2.77 -11.29
C TRP A 244 -1.06 -2.23 -11.68
N THR A 245 -0.19 -2.08 -10.70
CA THR A 245 1.17 -1.58 -10.88
C THR A 245 1.98 -2.50 -11.81
N LEU A 246 1.91 -3.81 -11.60
CA LEU A 246 2.57 -4.80 -12.45
C LEU A 246 1.94 -4.89 -13.85
N PHE A 247 0.62 -4.71 -13.96
CA PHE A 247 -0.06 -4.61 -15.26
C PHE A 247 0.41 -3.39 -16.06
N ALA A 248 0.48 -2.22 -15.42
CA ALA A 248 0.98 -1.00 -16.05
C ALA A 248 2.45 -1.14 -16.50
N LEU A 249 3.30 -1.76 -15.67
CA LEU A 249 4.69 -2.07 -16.04
C LEU A 249 4.76 -3.00 -17.24
N ALA A 250 3.92 -4.04 -17.29
CA ALA A 250 3.86 -4.95 -18.43
C ALA A 250 3.46 -4.22 -19.73
N CYS A 251 2.42 -3.37 -19.69
CA CYS A 251 2.04 -2.55 -20.83
C CYS A 251 3.20 -1.66 -21.32
N TYR A 252 3.86 -0.97 -20.40
CA TYR A 252 4.99 -0.08 -20.73
C TYR A 252 6.16 -0.85 -21.39
N LEU A 253 6.55 -1.99 -20.82
CA LEU A 253 7.61 -2.83 -21.38
C LEU A 253 7.23 -3.36 -22.77
N GLY A 254 5.94 -3.64 -23.02
CA GLY A 254 5.45 -4.15 -24.30
C GLY A 254 5.49 -3.10 -25.40
N GLU A 255 5.18 -1.85 -25.06
CA GLU A 255 5.33 -0.72 -25.98
C GLU A 255 6.80 -0.40 -26.27
N ARG A 256 7.65 -0.44 -25.23
CA ARG A 256 9.09 -0.14 -25.35
C ARG A 256 9.85 -1.21 -26.14
N PHE A 257 9.44 -2.47 -25.99
CA PHE A 257 10.11 -3.62 -26.59
C PHE A 257 9.12 -4.44 -27.45
N PRO A 258 8.71 -3.94 -28.63
CA PRO A 258 7.61 -4.50 -29.43
C PRO A 258 7.91 -5.89 -30.01
N ASP A 259 9.18 -6.28 -30.08
CA ASP A 259 9.61 -7.58 -30.59
C ASP A 259 9.53 -8.71 -29.56
N TYR A 260 9.09 -8.41 -28.33
CA TYR A 260 9.00 -9.39 -27.25
C TYR A 260 7.67 -10.15 -27.28
N SER A 261 7.72 -11.43 -26.92
CA SER A 261 6.54 -12.28 -26.79
C SER A 261 6.25 -12.57 -25.32
N TRP A 262 5.00 -12.34 -24.92
CA TRP A 262 4.55 -12.50 -23.55
C TRP A 262 4.08 -13.93 -23.28
N ALA A 263 4.61 -14.57 -22.24
CA ALA A 263 4.17 -15.89 -21.78
C ALA A 263 3.46 -15.75 -20.43
N SER A 264 2.32 -16.45 -20.26
CA SER A 264 1.61 -16.43 -18.97
C SER A 264 2.38 -17.23 -17.90
N THR A 265 2.31 -16.79 -16.64
CA THR A 265 2.91 -17.53 -15.51
C THR A 265 2.38 -18.96 -15.40
N LYS A 266 1.11 -19.20 -15.77
CA LYS A 266 0.51 -20.54 -15.86
C LYS A 266 1.15 -21.40 -16.97
N SER A 267 1.53 -20.80 -18.10
CA SER A 267 2.19 -21.52 -19.20
C SER A 267 3.59 -22.01 -18.79
N LYS A 268 4.37 -21.17 -18.10
CA LYS A 268 5.71 -21.56 -17.64
C LYS A 268 5.67 -22.64 -16.55
N LEU A 269 4.69 -22.60 -15.64
CA LEU A 269 4.50 -23.66 -14.66
C LEU A 269 4.29 -25.04 -15.32
N ARG A 270 3.57 -25.07 -16.45
CA ARG A 270 3.38 -26.31 -17.23
C ARG A 270 4.69 -26.80 -17.84
N GLU A 271 5.55 -25.90 -18.32
CA GLU A 271 6.86 -26.26 -18.88
C GLU A 271 7.84 -26.79 -17.82
N SER A 272 7.80 -26.24 -16.60
CA SER A 272 8.65 -26.69 -15.48
C SER A 272 8.21 -28.01 -14.81
N GLN A 273 7.06 -28.55 -15.19
CA GLN A 273 6.52 -29.82 -14.69
C GLN A 273 6.72 -30.99 -15.67
N VAL A 274 7.40 -30.76 -16.80
CA VAL A 274 7.75 -31.76 -17.81
C VAL A 274 9.19 -32.21 -17.66
#